data_AF-A0A5E7TUX9-F1
#
_entry.id   AF-A0A5E7TUX9-F1
#
_cell.length_a   1.000
_cell.length_b   1.000
_cell.length_c   1.000
_cell.angle_alpha   90.00
_cell.angle_beta   90.00
_cell.angle_gamma   90.00
#
_symmetry.space_group_name_H-M   'P 1'
#
loop_
_entity.id
_entity.type
_entity.pdbx_description
1 polymer ?
#
loop_
_entity_poly.entity_id
_entity_poly.type
_entity_poly.pdbx_seq_one_letter_code
_entity_poly.pdbx_strand_id
1 'polypeptide(L)'
;MDRTLFERYSPVIRRLGTAGVYSPELVIENTDRDILRYIPFEHVNTDAKLVIVGITPGPNQLRLAYGEVQRLMTAGIPTTTLLHEVKKLGAFGGSAMRPNLLRYLRHFQFDKILRITDVESLWDENAGLFHGTSVIPHAAFTTTPKGESMFAGSFGYLMASPLFRECFMDCFVSTLREINPDALYIGLGDCPEDALQWCVDNGYLQPRQVLGSFCHPSTSGGSAPSVYIRDKVLCDLKPTDPVRRRVANLDRAYARMAGATALLLDGVTPTSEPPRAVTQQESIKATPALQPPVKPARKTRDVPCDELTEKVIKRIAQSGYVLVRESKYLAEFCAACQTVYLLKAKTSKNNISLMVHPKLLRDDLVNLLADSTVSTDHRHHSSMSKFPSKLHTGKQPITYGWLLSVPGHAEVGALMNRLLELEPAAD
;
A
#
# COMPACT_ATOMS: atom_id res chain seq x y z
N MET A 1 2.60 17.79 20.38
CA MET A 1 3.60 16.70 20.40
C MET A 1 4.99 17.32 20.58
N ASP A 2 5.85 16.72 21.41
CA ASP A 2 7.14 17.29 21.86
C ASP A 2 8.20 17.31 20.73
N ARG A 3 9.04 18.36 20.64
CA ARG A 3 10.16 18.46 19.67
C ARG A 3 11.38 17.62 20.07
N THR A 4 11.30 16.86 21.17
CA THR A 4 12.38 16.03 21.72
C THR A 4 12.19 14.52 21.46
N LEU A 5 11.28 14.12 20.55
CA LEU A 5 11.01 12.69 20.30
C LEU A 5 12.28 11.93 19.88
N PHE A 6 13.17 12.53 19.11
CA PHE A 6 14.45 11.90 18.78
C PHE A 6 15.30 11.60 20.01
N GLU A 7 15.43 12.53 20.96
CA GLU A 7 16.18 12.32 22.19
C GLU A 7 15.57 11.19 23.03
N ARG A 8 14.23 11.13 23.06
CA ARG A 8 13.48 10.07 23.75
C ARG A 8 13.70 8.69 23.13
N TYR A 9 13.64 8.56 21.81
CA TYR A 9 13.62 7.24 21.14
C TYR A 9 14.97 6.80 20.59
N SER A 10 15.94 7.71 20.39
CA SER A 10 17.26 7.38 19.85
C SER A 10 18.04 6.32 20.67
N PRO A 11 17.95 6.23 22.02
CA PRO A 11 18.61 5.14 22.76
C PRO A 11 18.06 3.76 22.39
N VAL A 12 16.74 3.66 22.17
CA VAL A 12 16.07 2.42 21.77
C VAL A 12 16.45 2.05 20.34
N ILE A 13 16.46 3.03 19.42
CA ILE A 13 16.88 2.81 18.03
C ILE A 13 18.35 2.39 17.97
N ARG A 14 19.23 3.01 18.78
CA ARG A 14 20.65 2.61 18.86
C ARG A 14 20.81 1.15 19.28
N ARG A 15 19.99 0.70 20.23
CA ARG A 15 20.03 -0.68 20.74
C ARG A 15 19.43 -1.69 19.76
N LEU A 16 18.26 -1.40 19.19
CA LEU A 16 17.49 -2.37 18.41
C LEU A 16 17.75 -2.30 16.90
N GLY A 17 18.16 -1.14 16.38
CA GLY A 17 18.32 -0.90 14.95
C GLY A 17 17.08 -1.33 14.15
N THR A 18 17.30 -2.08 13.08
CA THR A 18 16.23 -2.59 12.22
C THR A 18 15.27 -3.56 12.92
N ALA A 19 15.69 -4.22 14.01
CA ALA A 19 14.81 -5.11 14.77
C ALA A 19 13.73 -4.34 15.56
N GLY A 20 13.90 -3.02 15.72
CA GLY A 20 12.98 -2.16 16.45
C GLY A 20 11.67 -1.84 15.71
N VAL A 21 11.50 -2.21 14.43
CA VAL A 21 10.34 -1.82 13.60
C VAL A 21 8.99 -2.12 14.25
N TYR A 22 8.89 -3.24 14.98
CA TYR A 22 7.66 -3.64 15.68
C TYR A 22 7.82 -3.61 17.21
N SER A 23 8.87 -2.97 17.74
CA SER A 23 9.07 -2.89 19.18
C SER A 23 8.00 -1.98 19.82
N PRO A 24 7.36 -2.40 20.92
CA PRO A 24 6.44 -1.54 21.67
C PRO A 24 7.15 -0.32 22.27
N GLU A 25 8.46 -0.37 22.49
CA GLU A 25 9.25 0.75 23.02
C GLU A 25 9.37 1.94 22.04
N LEU A 26 9.02 1.72 20.76
CA LEU A 26 9.02 2.74 19.71
C LEU A 26 7.61 3.21 19.35
N VAL A 27 6.60 2.81 20.14
CA VAL A 27 5.25 3.33 20.04
C VAL A 27 5.20 4.69 20.75
N ILE A 28 4.72 5.71 20.04
CA ILE A 28 4.40 7.03 20.60
C ILE A 28 3.14 6.89 21.44
N GLU A 29 2.10 6.34 20.83
CA GLU A 29 0.80 6.16 21.46
C GLU A 29 0.02 5.03 20.80
N ASN A 30 -0.84 4.37 21.57
CA ASN A 30 -1.73 3.30 21.14
C ASN A 30 -3.09 3.47 21.84
N THR A 31 -4.16 3.60 21.05
CA THR A 31 -5.55 3.77 21.52
C THR A 31 -6.37 2.48 21.37
N ASP A 32 -5.70 1.33 21.37
CA ASP A 32 -6.17 -0.02 20.98
C ASP A 32 -6.55 -0.15 19.51
N ARG A 33 -7.23 0.85 18.94
CA ARG A 33 -7.65 0.93 17.55
C ARG A 33 -6.58 1.52 16.66
N ASP A 34 -5.99 2.64 17.04
CA ASP A 34 -5.02 3.37 16.23
C ASP A 34 -3.69 3.48 16.99
N ILE A 35 -2.59 3.27 16.28
CA ILE A 35 -1.23 3.15 16.81
C ILE A 35 -0.33 4.09 16.02
N LEU A 36 0.47 4.87 16.74
CA LEU A 36 1.48 5.73 16.16
C LEU A 36 2.86 5.23 16.59
N ARG A 37 3.71 4.86 15.62
CA ARG A 37 5.10 4.48 15.86
C ARG A 37 6.04 5.59 15.42
N TYR A 38 7.04 5.83 16.26
CA TYR A 38 8.03 6.86 16.02
C TYR A 38 8.80 6.59 14.73
N ILE A 39 9.12 7.65 14.00
CA ILE A 39 10.09 7.60 12.91
C ILE A 39 10.89 8.91 12.94
N PRO A 40 12.23 8.87 12.83
CA PRO A 40 13.09 10.03 13.00
C PRO A 40 13.17 10.89 11.73
N PHE A 41 12.01 11.40 11.28
CA PHE A 41 11.85 12.29 10.11
C PHE A 41 11.53 13.75 10.51
N GLU A 42 11.97 14.15 11.70
CA GLU A 42 11.72 15.47 12.30
C GLU A 42 12.34 16.63 11.53
N HIS A 43 13.41 16.39 10.75
CA HIS A 43 14.03 17.45 9.96
C HIS A 43 13.04 18.00 8.91
N VAL A 44 12.85 19.31 8.93
CA VAL A 44 12.08 20.09 7.94
C VAL A 44 13.06 20.80 7.01
N ASN A 45 12.89 20.59 5.70
CA ASN A 45 13.67 21.31 4.70
C ASN A 45 12.96 22.65 4.43
N THR A 46 13.46 23.72 5.04
CA THR A 46 12.85 25.06 4.99
C THR A 46 12.95 25.70 3.61
N ASP A 47 13.93 25.29 2.79
CA ASP A 47 14.19 25.88 1.47
C ASP A 47 13.44 25.18 0.33
N ALA A 48 12.68 24.12 0.65
CA ALA A 48 12.00 23.31 -0.34
C ALA A 48 11.03 24.13 -1.20
N LYS A 49 11.13 23.98 -2.52
CA LYS A 49 10.18 24.57 -3.49
C LYS A 49 9.11 23.57 -3.91
N LEU A 50 9.38 22.28 -3.78
CA LEU A 50 8.45 21.20 -4.05
C LEU A 50 8.28 20.34 -2.80
N VAL A 51 7.04 20.15 -2.38
CA VAL A 51 6.65 19.28 -1.27
C VAL A 51 5.74 18.18 -1.80
N ILE A 52 6.15 16.92 -1.60
CA ILE A 52 5.32 15.76 -1.92
C ILE A 52 4.84 15.11 -0.63
N VAL A 53 3.54 14.91 -0.52
CA VAL A 53 2.87 14.45 0.71
C VAL A 53 2.27 13.06 0.52
N GLY A 54 2.78 12.07 1.25
CA GLY A 54 2.20 10.74 1.37
C GLY A 54 1.18 10.64 2.51
N ILE A 55 0.62 9.44 2.75
CA ILE A 55 -0.31 9.22 3.88
C ILE A 55 0.48 9.10 5.18
N THR A 56 1.37 8.11 5.25
CA THR A 56 2.19 7.80 6.42
C THR A 56 3.43 6.99 5.99
N PRO A 57 4.58 7.09 6.68
CA PRO A 57 5.74 6.27 6.39
C PRO A 57 5.48 4.77 6.57
N GLY A 58 5.96 3.96 5.62
CA GLY A 58 5.75 2.51 5.64
C GLY A 58 6.80 1.71 6.42
N PRO A 59 6.57 0.40 6.67
CA PRO A 59 7.49 -0.46 7.41
C PRO A 59 8.92 -0.52 6.84
N ASN A 60 9.05 -0.43 5.51
CA ASN A 60 10.37 -0.35 4.88
C ASN A 60 11.10 0.96 5.21
N GLN A 61 10.38 2.09 5.28
CA GLN A 61 10.97 3.37 5.66
C GLN A 61 11.38 3.35 7.13
N LEU A 62 10.56 2.78 8.02
CA LEU A 62 10.96 2.54 9.42
C LEU A 62 12.25 1.74 9.52
N ARG A 63 12.32 0.60 8.82
CA ARG A 63 13.50 -0.27 8.83
C ARG A 63 14.76 0.47 8.37
N LEU A 64 14.67 1.19 7.25
CA LEU A 64 15.79 1.96 6.71
C LEU A 64 16.18 3.10 7.65
N ALA A 65 15.21 3.85 8.18
CA ALA A 65 15.48 4.96 9.09
C ALA A 65 16.16 4.48 10.37
N TYR A 66 15.68 3.41 11.00
CA TYR A 66 16.29 2.88 12.23
C TYR A 66 17.70 2.32 12.00
N GLY A 67 17.91 1.62 10.89
CA GLY A 67 19.25 1.15 10.51
C GLY A 67 20.21 2.31 10.29
N GLU A 68 19.75 3.37 9.62
CA GLU A 68 20.58 4.54 9.31
C GLU A 68 20.89 5.39 10.54
N VAL A 69 19.90 5.62 11.43
CA VAL A 69 20.14 6.25 12.74
C VAL A 69 21.19 5.46 13.51
N GLN A 70 21.04 4.13 13.62
CA GLN A 70 22.00 3.29 14.35
C GLN A 70 23.40 3.45 13.77
N ARG A 71 23.55 3.37 12.44
CA ARG A 71 24.83 3.53 11.74
C ARG A 71 25.46 4.91 11.99
N LEU A 72 24.69 5.99 11.84
CA LEU A 72 25.15 7.36 12.00
C LEU A 72 25.51 7.68 13.46
N MET A 73 24.74 7.18 14.42
CA MET A 73 25.05 7.31 15.84
C MET A 73 26.35 6.59 16.20
N THR A 74 26.57 5.37 15.69
CA THR A 74 27.82 4.63 15.89
C THR A 74 29.02 5.38 15.30
N ALA A 75 28.82 6.10 14.19
CA ALA A 75 29.85 6.93 13.58
C ALA A 75 30.07 8.30 14.27
N GLY A 76 29.33 8.61 15.34
CA GLY A 76 29.49 9.86 16.09
C GLY A 76 28.97 11.11 15.35
N ILE A 77 28.06 10.94 14.40
CA ILE A 77 27.49 12.05 13.63
C ILE A 77 26.57 12.89 14.53
N PRO A 78 26.68 14.24 14.52
CA PRO A 78 25.80 15.11 15.28
C PRO A 78 24.32 14.92 14.92
N THR A 79 23.42 15.05 15.90
CA THR A 79 21.97 14.84 15.75
C THR A 79 21.35 15.62 14.59
N THR A 80 21.74 16.88 14.40
CA THR A 80 21.21 17.73 13.33
C THR A 80 21.53 17.19 11.94
N THR A 81 22.81 16.86 11.70
CA THR A 81 23.26 16.22 10.45
C THR A 81 22.64 14.84 10.28
N LEU A 82 22.53 14.06 11.37
CA LEU A 82 21.93 12.74 11.34
C LEU A 82 20.45 12.79 10.90
N LEU A 83 19.65 13.66 11.51
CA LEU A 83 18.24 13.82 11.17
C LEU A 83 18.05 14.31 9.72
N HIS A 84 18.93 15.19 9.26
CA HIS A 84 18.97 15.61 7.85
C HIS A 84 19.22 14.41 6.91
N GLU A 85 20.23 13.59 7.18
CA GLU A 85 20.55 12.41 6.36
C GLU A 85 19.42 11.37 6.38
N VAL A 86 18.86 11.09 7.56
CA VAL A 86 17.76 10.14 7.71
C VAL A 86 16.50 10.63 6.98
N LYS A 87 16.24 11.93 6.98
CA LYS A 87 15.09 12.52 6.28
C LYS A 87 15.10 12.26 4.77
N LYS A 88 16.27 12.11 4.15
CA LYS A 88 16.39 11.75 2.72
C LYS A 88 15.70 10.41 2.40
N LEU A 89 15.60 9.50 3.36
CA LEU A 89 14.86 8.23 3.23
C LEU A 89 13.33 8.44 3.16
N GLY A 90 12.84 9.57 3.68
CA GLY A 90 11.46 10.03 3.57
C GLY A 90 11.11 10.63 2.20
N ALA A 91 12.10 10.89 1.35
CA ALA A 91 11.93 11.56 0.05
C ALA A 91 11.39 10.64 -1.07
N PHE A 92 10.74 9.52 -0.76
CA PHE A 92 10.21 8.56 -1.75
C PHE A 92 11.23 8.06 -2.80
N GLY A 93 12.53 8.09 -2.47
CA GLY A 93 13.63 7.77 -3.38
C GLY A 93 13.88 6.29 -3.64
N GLY A 94 13.10 5.39 -3.04
CA GLY A 94 13.27 3.94 -3.18
C GLY A 94 12.84 3.41 -4.56
N SER A 95 13.38 2.25 -4.94
CA SER A 95 13.10 1.57 -6.23
C SER A 95 11.62 1.28 -6.49
N ALA A 96 10.81 1.21 -5.43
CA ALA A 96 9.37 0.99 -5.54
C ALA A 96 8.57 2.23 -5.97
N MET A 97 9.08 3.45 -5.78
CA MET A 97 8.33 4.69 -6.02
C MET A 97 9.04 5.66 -6.96
N ARG A 98 10.36 5.85 -6.79
CA ARG A 98 11.16 6.83 -7.54
C ARG A 98 10.97 6.74 -9.07
N PRO A 99 10.97 5.55 -9.71
CA PRO A 99 10.83 5.48 -11.17
C PRO A 99 9.54 6.11 -11.71
N ASN A 100 8.39 5.89 -11.05
CA ASN A 100 7.13 6.50 -11.48
C ASN A 100 7.03 7.97 -11.07
N LEU A 101 7.62 8.34 -9.92
CA LEU A 101 7.63 9.74 -9.51
C LEU A 101 8.43 10.59 -10.50
N LEU A 102 9.59 10.11 -10.97
CA LEU A 102 10.35 10.74 -12.05
C LEU A 102 9.53 10.86 -13.33
N ARG A 103 8.79 9.80 -13.72
CA ARG A 103 7.89 9.85 -14.87
C ARG A 103 6.85 10.97 -14.72
N TYR A 104 6.22 11.10 -13.55
CA TYR A 104 5.21 12.14 -13.33
C TYR A 104 5.81 13.54 -13.35
N LEU A 105 6.93 13.74 -12.64
CA LEU A 105 7.61 15.03 -12.58
C LEU A 105 8.08 15.48 -13.97
N ARG A 106 8.64 14.58 -14.78
CA ARG A 106 9.00 14.85 -16.18
C ARG A 106 7.76 15.12 -17.04
N HIS A 107 6.70 14.33 -16.88
CA HIS A 107 5.43 14.50 -17.62
C HIS A 107 4.83 15.90 -17.42
N PHE A 108 4.85 16.39 -16.18
CA PHE A 108 4.35 17.72 -15.81
C PHE A 108 5.43 18.83 -15.83
N GLN A 109 6.60 18.55 -16.41
CA GLN A 109 7.68 19.52 -16.67
C GLN A 109 8.18 20.26 -15.42
N PHE A 110 8.33 19.54 -14.30
CA PHE A 110 8.84 20.11 -13.06
C PHE A 110 10.29 20.59 -13.15
N ASP A 111 11.08 20.09 -14.10
CA ASP A 111 12.41 20.60 -14.44
C ASP A 111 12.33 22.09 -14.80
N LYS A 112 11.37 22.48 -15.63
CA LYS A 112 11.14 23.89 -16.02
C LYS A 112 10.58 24.72 -14.87
N ILE A 113 9.59 24.19 -14.16
CA ILE A 113 8.94 24.87 -13.02
C ILE A 113 9.99 25.19 -11.94
N LEU A 114 10.88 24.24 -11.63
CA LEU A 114 11.91 24.38 -10.61
C LEU A 114 13.21 25.01 -11.13
N ARG A 115 13.34 25.18 -12.45
CA ARG A 115 14.52 25.71 -13.15
C ARG A 115 15.78 24.88 -12.90
N ILE A 116 15.63 23.56 -13.04
CA ILE A 116 16.72 22.58 -12.93
C ILE A 116 16.83 21.77 -14.23
N THR A 117 17.99 21.17 -14.48
CA THR A 117 18.24 20.42 -15.72
C THR A 117 17.40 19.15 -15.83
N ASP A 118 17.29 18.39 -14.74
CA ASP A 118 16.46 17.19 -14.68
C ASP A 118 15.93 16.99 -13.24
N VAL A 119 14.67 16.58 -13.13
CA VAL A 119 14.00 16.28 -11.85
C VAL A 119 14.63 15.11 -11.09
N GLU A 120 15.44 14.28 -11.73
CA GLU A 120 16.22 13.25 -11.07
C GLU A 120 17.20 13.81 -10.04
N SER A 121 17.67 15.04 -10.27
CA SER A 121 18.60 15.72 -9.36
C SER A 121 18.00 16.12 -8.01
N LEU A 122 16.67 16.02 -7.85
CA LEU A 122 15.96 16.28 -6.58
C LEU A 122 16.33 15.29 -5.46
N TRP A 123 17.06 14.22 -5.77
CA TRP A 123 17.58 13.26 -4.79
C TRP A 123 19.09 13.35 -4.57
N ASP A 124 19.77 14.29 -5.23
CA ASP A 124 21.21 14.53 -5.07
C ASP A 124 21.53 16.03 -5.09
N GLU A 125 21.98 16.58 -6.22
CA GLU A 125 22.48 17.94 -6.41
C GLU A 125 21.47 19.01 -6.00
N ASN A 126 20.19 18.80 -6.32
CA ASN A 126 19.08 19.72 -6.04
C ASN A 126 18.18 19.22 -4.90
N ALA A 127 18.69 18.37 -3.99
CA ALA A 127 17.92 17.85 -2.87
C ALA A 127 17.34 18.94 -1.95
N GLY A 128 18.00 20.11 -1.87
CA GLY A 128 17.49 21.27 -1.13
C GLY A 128 16.17 21.82 -1.65
N LEU A 129 15.80 21.57 -2.92
CA LEU A 129 14.53 22.02 -3.49
C LEU A 129 13.35 21.11 -3.14
N PHE A 130 13.60 19.93 -2.57
CA PHE A 130 12.60 18.89 -2.39
C PHE A 130 12.36 18.54 -0.91
N HIS A 131 11.09 18.42 -0.53
CA HIS A 131 10.69 17.89 0.76
C HIS A 131 9.67 16.76 0.60
N GLY A 132 10.05 15.55 1.00
CA GLY A 132 9.12 14.44 1.17
C GLY A 132 8.57 14.41 2.59
N THR A 133 7.24 14.39 2.74
CA THR A 133 6.58 14.26 4.05
C THR A 133 5.30 13.43 3.93
N SER A 134 4.55 13.32 5.01
CA SER A 134 3.28 12.59 5.07
C SER A 134 2.28 13.31 5.93
N VAL A 135 0.99 13.14 5.66
CA VAL A 135 -0.10 13.73 6.47
C VAL A 135 0.01 13.29 7.93
N ILE A 136 0.41 12.04 8.17
CA ILE A 136 0.85 11.55 9.47
C ILE A 136 2.37 11.32 9.39
N PRO A 137 3.21 12.26 9.88
CA PRO A 137 4.68 12.18 9.76
C PRO A 137 5.36 11.09 10.62
N HIS A 138 4.56 10.25 11.28
CA HIS A 138 4.96 9.05 11.98
C HIS A 138 4.26 7.83 11.39
N ALA A 139 4.77 6.62 11.65
CA ALA A 139 4.22 5.42 11.06
C ALA A 139 2.91 5.03 11.75
N ALA A 140 1.80 5.24 11.04
CA ALA A 140 0.45 5.03 11.54
C ALA A 140 -0.06 3.64 11.18
N PHE A 141 -0.64 2.97 12.16
CA PHE A 141 -1.26 1.65 12.02
C PHE A 141 -2.64 1.67 12.65
N THR A 142 -3.55 0.87 12.11
CA THR A 142 -4.85 0.58 12.70
C THR A 142 -4.89 -0.91 13.04
N THR A 143 -5.35 -1.21 14.25
CA THR A 143 -5.64 -2.57 14.70
C THR A 143 -6.85 -3.09 13.95
N THR A 144 -6.66 -4.21 13.26
CA THR A 144 -7.71 -4.94 12.57
C THR A 144 -7.86 -6.31 13.23
N PRO A 145 -8.93 -7.07 12.92
CA PRO A 145 -9.03 -8.47 13.35
C PRO A 145 -7.86 -9.35 12.87
N LYS A 146 -7.06 -8.90 11.89
CA LYS A 146 -5.86 -9.59 11.39
C LYS A 146 -4.57 -9.12 12.08
N GLY A 147 -4.69 -8.32 13.13
CA GLY A 147 -3.59 -7.59 13.76
C GLY A 147 -3.44 -6.18 13.19
N GLU A 148 -2.30 -5.58 13.48
CA GLU A 148 -1.97 -4.24 13.03
C GLU A 148 -1.82 -4.18 11.50
N SER A 149 -2.45 -3.19 10.89
CA SER A 149 -2.28 -2.87 9.47
C SER A 149 -1.85 -1.43 9.33
N MET A 150 -0.91 -1.15 8.43
CA MET A 150 -0.56 0.23 8.10
C MET A 150 -1.81 1.02 7.68
N PHE A 151 -1.91 2.25 8.15
CA PHE A 151 -3.02 3.13 7.83
C PHE A 151 -2.98 3.51 6.35
N ALA A 152 -4.09 3.25 5.65
CA ALA A 152 -4.30 3.61 4.25
C ALA A 152 -5.74 4.14 4.04
N GLY A 153 -6.31 4.74 5.09
CA GLY A 153 -7.70 5.23 5.10
C GLY A 153 -7.84 6.61 4.47
N SER A 154 -9.09 7.11 4.47
CA SER A 154 -9.42 8.46 4.00
C SER A 154 -9.00 9.53 5.02
N PHE A 155 -8.89 10.77 4.55
CA PHE A 155 -8.67 11.92 5.44
C PHE A 155 -9.81 12.09 6.45
N GLY A 156 -11.05 11.77 6.08
CA GLY A 156 -12.18 11.75 7.02
C GLY A 156 -12.00 10.78 8.19
N TYR A 157 -11.40 9.61 7.97
CA TYR A 157 -11.04 8.71 9.08
C TYR A 157 -9.94 9.31 9.95
N LEU A 158 -8.89 9.84 9.32
CA LEU A 158 -7.78 10.49 10.02
C LEU A 158 -8.29 11.58 10.95
N MET A 159 -9.18 12.44 10.47
CA MET A 159 -9.79 13.51 11.26
C MET A 159 -10.76 13.00 12.34
N ALA A 160 -11.36 11.83 12.17
CA ALA A 160 -12.21 11.21 13.20
C ALA A 160 -11.40 10.59 14.34
N SER A 161 -10.21 10.05 14.04
CA SER A 161 -9.28 9.49 15.03
C SER A 161 -8.61 10.61 15.84
N PRO A 162 -8.79 10.69 17.18
CA PRO A 162 -8.14 11.72 17.98
C PRO A 162 -6.61 11.68 17.85
N LEU A 163 -6.01 10.48 17.91
CA LEU A 163 -4.57 10.28 17.81
C LEU A 163 -4.01 10.74 16.46
N PHE A 164 -4.62 10.32 15.34
CA PHE A 164 -4.12 10.72 14.03
C PHE A 164 -4.38 12.19 13.72
N ARG A 165 -5.52 12.74 14.17
CA ARG A 165 -5.81 14.16 14.06
C ARG A 165 -4.81 15.00 14.83
N GLU A 166 -4.49 14.64 16.07
CA GLU A 166 -3.48 15.34 16.87
C GLU A 166 -2.11 15.30 16.19
N CYS A 167 -1.66 14.13 15.73
CA CYS A 167 -0.39 14.03 15.00
C CYS A 167 -0.39 14.86 13.70
N PHE A 168 -1.50 14.88 12.95
CA PHE A 168 -1.61 15.74 11.77
C PHE A 168 -1.47 17.23 12.12
N MET A 169 -2.17 17.70 13.16
CA MET A 169 -2.09 19.10 13.59
C MET A 169 -0.69 19.46 14.13
N ASP A 170 -0.15 18.61 14.99
CA ASP A 170 1.07 18.92 15.74
C ASP A 170 2.36 18.66 14.96
N CYS A 171 2.33 17.73 14.00
CA CYS A 171 3.54 17.31 13.28
C CYS A 171 3.52 17.69 11.80
N PHE A 172 2.35 17.71 11.14
CA PHE A 172 2.27 18.12 9.73
C PHE A 172 1.94 19.60 9.61
N VAL A 173 0.78 20.03 10.12
CA VAL A 173 0.29 21.42 9.96
C VAL A 173 1.24 22.43 10.60
N SER A 174 1.77 22.13 11.79
CA SER A 174 2.72 23.00 12.49
C SER A 174 3.98 23.33 11.67
N THR A 175 4.45 22.37 10.86
CA THR A 175 5.68 22.50 10.05
C THR A 175 5.47 23.29 8.76
N LEU A 176 4.23 23.46 8.29
CA LEU A 176 3.94 24.14 7.03
C LEU A 176 4.45 25.59 7.02
N ARG A 177 4.43 26.26 8.17
CA ARG A 177 4.92 27.64 8.33
C ARG A 177 6.44 27.76 8.33
N GLU A 178 7.16 26.65 8.52
CA GLU A 178 8.62 26.62 8.51
C GLU A 178 9.17 26.44 7.09
N ILE A 179 8.36 25.89 6.18
CA ILE A 179 8.71 25.68 4.78
C ILE A 179 8.54 27.00 4.01
N ASN A 180 9.34 27.17 2.96
CA ASN A 180 9.26 28.25 2.00
C ASN A 180 7.78 28.61 1.67
N PRO A 181 7.36 29.88 1.85
CA PRO A 181 5.98 30.31 1.65
C PRO A 181 5.50 30.20 0.20
N ASP A 182 6.41 30.04 -0.77
CA ASP A 182 6.09 29.83 -2.18
C ASP A 182 6.23 28.35 -2.61
N ALA A 183 6.43 27.44 -1.65
CA ALA A 183 6.50 26.01 -1.94
C ALA A 183 5.21 25.48 -2.57
N LEU A 184 5.38 24.57 -3.52
CA LEU A 184 4.30 23.88 -4.24
C LEU A 184 4.09 22.49 -3.65
N TYR A 185 2.84 22.15 -3.37
CA TYR A 185 2.43 20.93 -2.68
C TYR A 185 1.67 19.99 -3.61
N ILE A 186 2.02 18.71 -3.54
CA ILE A 186 1.38 17.63 -4.30
C ILE A 186 1.07 16.47 -3.36
N GLY A 187 -0.19 16.03 -3.37
CA GLY A 187 -0.60 14.82 -2.65
C GLY A 187 -0.29 13.54 -3.44
N LEU A 188 0.00 12.43 -2.74
CA LEU A 188 0.10 11.10 -3.35
C LEU A 188 -1.20 10.30 -3.16
N GLY A 189 -2.24 10.71 -3.90
CA GLY A 189 -3.59 10.14 -3.86
C GLY A 189 -4.59 10.95 -3.03
N ASP A 190 -5.79 10.40 -2.87
CA ASP A 190 -6.97 11.11 -2.35
C ASP A 190 -6.78 11.63 -0.91
N CYS A 191 -6.26 10.81 0.01
CA CYS A 191 -6.11 11.20 1.42
C CYS A 191 -5.15 12.40 1.61
N PRO A 192 -3.94 12.42 1.02
CA PRO A 192 -3.09 13.61 1.06
C PRO A 192 -3.65 14.81 0.29
N GLU A 193 -4.39 14.59 -0.80
CA GLU A 193 -5.06 15.68 -1.52
C GLU A 193 -6.12 16.37 -0.65
N ASP A 194 -6.98 15.59 0.01
CA ASP A 194 -7.99 16.10 0.92
C ASP A 194 -7.35 16.83 2.12
N ALA A 195 -6.24 16.32 2.64
CA ALA A 195 -5.51 16.98 3.73
C ALA A 195 -4.92 18.33 3.33
N LEU A 196 -4.34 18.41 2.13
CA LEU A 196 -3.83 19.67 1.57
C LEU A 196 -4.97 20.65 1.30
N GLN A 197 -6.10 20.18 0.77
CA GLN A 197 -7.28 21.01 0.57
C GLN A 197 -7.83 21.54 1.90
N TRP A 198 -7.89 20.69 2.93
CA TRP A 198 -8.27 21.12 4.28
C TRP A 198 -7.33 22.21 4.82
N CYS A 199 -6.02 22.10 4.56
CA CYS A 199 -5.06 23.14 4.95
C CYS A 199 -5.33 24.46 4.23
N VAL A 200 -5.75 24.42 2.96
CA VAL A 200 -6.18 25.62 2.22
C VAL A 200 -7.44 26.23 2.83
N ASP A 201 -8.47 25.40 3.05
CA ASP A 201 -9.77 25.83 3.57
C ASP A 201 -9.66 26.44 4.98
N ASN A 202 -8.63 26.07 5.75
CA ASN A 202 -8.36 26.57 7.09
C ASN A 202 -7.23 27.61 7.15
N GLY A 203 -6.74 28.09 5.99
CA GLY A 203 -5.77 29.20 5.91
C GLY A 203 -4.32 28.85 6.30
N TYR A 204 -3.97 27.56 6.35
CA TYR A 204 -2.58 27.11 6.55
C TYR A 204 -1.76 27.08 5.27
N LEU A 205 -2.43 26.96 4.11
CA LEU A 205 -1.83 27.04 2.78
C LEU A 205 -2.64 27.97 1.89
N GLN A 206 -1.99 28.59 0.92
CA GLN A 206 -2.66 29.34 -0.13
C GLN A 206 -3.16 28.39 -1.24
N PRO A 207 -4.31 28.65 -1.88
CA PRO A 207 -4.81 27.81 -2.99
C PRO A 207 -3.77 27.60 -4.10
N ARG A 208 -2.99 28.64 -4.42
CA ARG A 208 -1.93 28.59 -5.45
C ARG A 208 -0.80 27.61 -5.13
N GLN A 209 -0.62 27.24 -3.86
CA GLN A 209 0.43 26.33 -3.44
C GLN A 209 0.03 24.86 -3.67
N VAL A 210 -1.26 24.52 -3.76
CA VAL A 210 -1.72 23.13 -3.89
C VAL A 210 -2.06 22.80 -5.34
N LEU A 211 -1.19 22.03 -6.00
CA LEU A 211 -1.32 21.72 -7.42
C LEU A 211 -2.32 20.59 -7.71
N GLY A 212 -2.60 19.75 -6.72
CA GLY A 212 -3.44 18.57 -6.85
C GLY A 212 -2.71 17.31 -6.35
N SER A 213 -2.97 16.19 -7.01
CA SER A 213 -2.40 14.91 -6.62
C SER A 213 -1.83 14.10 -7.78
N PHE A 214 -0.74 13.40 -7.48
CA PHE A 214 -0.29 12.28 -8.28
C PHE A 214 -1.05 11.00 -7.90
N CYS A 215 -1.31 10.15 -8.89
CA CYS A 215 -1.61 8.75 -8.60
C CYS A 215 -0.48 8.14 -7.76
N HIS A 216 -0.80 7.32 -6.75
CA HIS A 216 0.24 6.71 -5.91
C HIS A 216 1.33 6.02 -6.77
N PRO A 217 2.62 6.39 -6.64
CA PRO A 217 3.68 6.04 -7.61
C PRO A 217 4.24 4.62 -7.45
N SER A 218 3.66 3.77 -6.60
CA SER A 218 4.15 2.41 -6.39
C SER A 218 4.21 1.61 -7.69
N THR A 219 5.32 0.91 -7.93
CA THR A 219 5.47 -0.07 -9.02
C THR A 219 4.51 -1.25 -8.89
N SER A 220 4.00 -1.53 -7.68
CA SER A 220 2.93 -2.51 -7.45
C SER A 220 1.53 -2.01 -7.87
N GLY A 221 1.40 -0.73 -8.24
CA GLY A 221 0.14 -0.09 -8.65
C GLY A 221 -0.40 -0.56 -10.01
N GLY A 222 0.30 -1.47 -10.70
CA GLY A 222 -0.14 -2.06 -11.95
C GLY A 222 -0.21 -1.03 -13.08
N SER A 223 -1.37 -0.93 -13.74
CA SER A 223 -1.58 -0.01 -14.86
C SER A 223 -1.86 1.44 -14.44
N ALA A 224 -2.12 1.70 -13.15
CA ALA A 224 -2.54 3.03 -12.69
C ALA A 224 -1.54 4.15 -13.01
N PRO A 225 -0.21 3.98 -12.82
CA PRO A 225 0.76 5.00 -13.22
C PRO A 225 0.71 5.37 -14.70
N SER A 226 0.62 4.37 -15.58
CA SER A 226 0.53 4.60 -17.03
C SER A 226 -0.80 5.20 -17.45
N VAL A 227 -1.91 4.82 -16.80
CA VAL A 227 -3.21 5.44 -17.05
C VAL A 227 -3.19 6.90 -16.61
N TYR A 228 -2.62 7.16 -15.44
CA TYR A 228 -2.57 8.50 -14.86
C TYR A 228 -1.86 9.49 -15.79
N ILE A 229 -0.67 9.17 -16.29
CA ILE A 229 0.03 10.04 -17.27
C ILE A 229 -0.41 9.85 -18.72
N ARG A 230 -1.49 9.10 -18.95
CA ARG A 230 -2.10 8.87 -20.27
C ARG A 230 -1.24 8.11 -21.29
N ASP A 231 -0.23 7.37 -20.84
CA ASP A 231 0.45 6.34 -21.64
C ASP A 231 -0.51 5.20 -22.04
N LYS A 232 -1.56 5.01 -21.25
CA LYS A 232 -2.64 4.07 -21.50
C LYS A 232 -3.97 4.75 -21.28
N VAL A 233 -4.94 4.43 -22.12
CA VAL A 233 -6.34 4.84 -21.97
C VAL A 233 -7.21 3.65 -21.61
N LEU A 234 -8.48 3.90 -21.29
CA LEU A 234 -9.42 2.85 -20.85
C LEU A 234 -9.54 1.68 -21.85
N CYS A 235 -9.43 1.95 -23.16
CA CYS A 235 -9.48 0.91 -24.19
C CYS A 235 -8.23 0.03 -24.23
N ASP A 236 -7.08 0.49 -23.74
CA ASP A 236 -5.84 -0.30 -23.63
C ASP A 236 -5.86 -1.26 -22.45
N LEU A 237 -6.77 -1.04 -21.49
CA LEU A 237 -6.88 -1.85 -20.29
C LEU A 237 -7.63 -3.14 -20.57
N LYS A 238 -7.12 -4.25 -20.02
CA LYS A 238 -7.88 -5.52 -20.01
C LYS A 238 -9.20 -5.32 -19.27
N PRO A 239 -10.31 -5.97 -19.67
CA PRO A 239 -11.60 -5.83 -18.97
C PRO A 239 -11.55 -6.15 -17.46
N THR A 240 -10.62 -7.02 -17.05
CA THR A 240 -10.40 -7.41 -15.65
C THR A 240 -9.46 -6.48 -14.88
N ASP A 241 -8.89 -5.46 -15.53
CA ASP A 241 -7.97 -4.55 -14.88
C ASP A 241 -8.72 -3.73 -13.80
N PRO A 242 -8.34 -3.81 -12.52
CA PRO A 242 -9.03 -3.12 -11.44
C PRO A 242 -8.98 -1.59 -11.60
N VAL A 243 -8.03 -1.05 -12.36
CA VAL A 243 -7.89 0.39 -12.62
C VAL A 243 -9.03 0.92 -13.47
N ARG A 244 -9.73 0.10 -14.27
CA ARG A 244 -10.87 0.55 -15.09
C ARG A 244 -11.91 1.33 -14.28
N ARG A 245 -12.18 0.90 -13.04
CA ARG A 245 -13.15 1.55 -12.13
C ARG A 245 -12.65 2.85 -11.53
N ARG A 246 -11.34 3.12 -11.64
CA ARG A 246 -10.64 4.28 -11.07
C ARG A 246 -10.25 5.30 -12.14
N VAL A 247 -10.38 4.97 -13.43
CA VAL A 247 -9.98 5.85 -14.55
C VAL A 247 -10.55 7.25 -14.41
N ALA A 248 -11.86 7.37 -14.15
CA ALA A 248 -12.49 8.69 -13.98
C ALA A 248 -11.89 9.51 -12.84
N ASN A 249 -11.44 8.88 -11.75
CA ASN A 249 -10.76 9.58 -10.66
C ASN A 249 -9.34 9.99 -11.07
N LEU A 250 -8.61 9.11 -11.76
CA LEU A 250 -7.28 9.41 -12.28
C LEU A 250 -7.32 10.56 -13.30
N ASP A 251 -8.33 10.59 -14.16
CA ASP A 251 -8.53 11.66 -15.15
C ASP A 251 -8.80 13.01 -14.48
N ARG A 252 -9.60 13.03 -13.39
CA ARG A 252 -9.82 14.25 -12.61
C ARG A 252 -8.54 14.74 -11.94
N ALA A 253 -7.79 13.84 -11.29
CA ALA A 253 -6.52 14.17 -10.66
C ALA A 253 -5.50 14.69 -11.69
N TYR A 254 -5.45 14.06 -12.87
CA TYR A 254 -4.63 14.54 -13.99
C TYR A 254 -5.05 15.93 -14.44
N ALA A 255 -6.35 16.16 -14.68
CA ALA A 255 -6.83 17.44 -15.21
C ALA A 255 -6.49 18.60 -14.26
N ARG A 256 -6.61 18.38 -12.95
CA ARG A 256 -6.19 19.34 -11.93
C ARG A 256 -4.68 19.64 -12.02
N MET A 257 -3.84 18.61 -12.02
CA MET A 257 -2.38 18.76 -12.12
C MET A 257 -1.96 19.45 -13.43
N ALA A 258 -2.56 19.06 -14.56
CA ALA A 258 -2.26 19.63 -15.87
C ALA A 258 -2.65 21.12 -15.93
N GLY A 259 -3.82 21.49 -15.41
CA GLY A 259 -4.24 22.89 -15.34
C GLY A 259 -3.31 23.72 -14.44
N ALA A 260 -2.98 23.22 -13.24
CA ALA A 260 -2.13 23.93 -12.30
C ALA A 260 -0.69 24.13 -12.85
N THR A 261 -0.13 23.10 -13.48
CA THR A 261 1.25 23.16 -14.03
C THR A 261 1.32 24.00 -15.30
N ALA A 262 0.30 23.98 -16.17
CA ALA A 262 0.21 24.87 -17.32
C ALA A 262 0.26 26.35 -16.90
N LEU A 263 -0.54 26.72 -15.88
CA LEU A 263 -0.57 28.08 -15.34
C LEU A 263 0.82 28.52 -14.84
N LEU A 264 1.52 27.66 -14.10
CA LEU A 264 2.89 27.94 -13.64
C LEU A 264 3.89 28.11 -14.79
N LEU A 265 3.77 27.31 -15.85
CA LEU A 265 4.65 27.38 -17.02
C LEU A 265 4.39 28.64 -17.85
N ASP A 266 3.13 29.09 -17.92
CA ASP A 266 2.74 30.33 -18.60
C ASP A 266 3.02 31.60 -17.76
N GLY A 267 3.51 31.43 -16.52
CA GLY A 267 3.77 32.53 -15.59
C GLY A 267 2.49 33.14 -14.97
N VAL A 268 1.36 32.45 -15.07
CA VAL A 268 0.05 32.87 -14.55
C VAL A 268 -0.22 32.14 -13.22
N THR A 269 -0.47 32.87 -12.14
CA THR A 269 -0.84 32.26 -10.86
C THR A 269 -2.23 31.63 -10.96
N PRO A 270 -2.46 30.38 -10.50
CA PRO A 270 -3.78 29.76 -10.60
C PRO A 270 -4.86 30.49 -9.79
N THR A 271 -5.90 30.97 -10.47
CA THR A 271 -7.10 31.58 -9.88
C THR A 271 -8.11 30.51 -9.45
N SER A 272 -8.56 30.62 -8.21
CA SER A 272 -9.56 29.75 -7.57
C SER A 272 -10.98 30.23 -7.86
N GLU A 273 -11.80 29.45 -8.59
CA GLU A 273 -13.26 29.51 -8.46
C GLU A 273 -13.90 28.15 -8.82
N PRO A 274 -14.79 27.58 -7.99
CA PRO A 274 -15.57 26.39 -8.33
C PRO A 274 -16.86 26.75 -9.08
N PRO A 275 -17.27 26.02 -10.13
CA PRO A 275 -18.61 26.19 -10.69
C PRO A 275 -19.66 25.64 -9.71
N ARG A 276 -20.61 26.50 -9.35
CA ARG A 276 -21.86 26.14 -8.67
C ARG A 276 -22.63 25.08 -9.46
N ALA A 277 -23.22 24.14 -8.73
CA ALA A 277 -24.10 23.10 -9.24
C ALA A 277 -25.32 23.69 -9.98
N VAL A 278 -25.60 23.17 -11.18
CA VAL A 278 -26.90 23.29 -11.83
C VAL A 278 -27.43 21.89 -12.07
N THR A 279 -28.56 21.61 -11.44
CA THR A 279 -29.35 20.39 -11.50
C THR A 279 -30.00 20.27 -12.89
N GLN A 280 -29.80 19.15 -13.60
CA GLN A 280 -30.76 18.67 -14.60
C GLN A 280 -30.89 17.15 -14.51
N GLN A 281 -32.08 16.71 -14.12
CA GLN A 281 -32.61 15.37 -14.39
C GLN A 281 -32.86 15.26 -15.90
N GLU A 282 -32.55 14.12 -16.51
CA GLU A 282 -33.58 13.33 -17.20
C GLU A 282 -33.08 12.00 -17.80
N SER A 283 -33.94 11.00 -17.61
CA SER A 283 -34.35 9.90 -18.47
C SER A 283 -33.37 8.79 -18.92
N ILE A 284 -33.68 7.61 -18.37
CA ILE A 284 -33.19 6.26 -18.69
C ILE A 284 -33.75 5.80 -20.05
N LYS A 285 -32.91 5.18 -20.88
CA LYS A 285 -33.35 4.17 -21.85
C LYS A 285 -32.41 2.96 -21.84
N ALA A 286 -33.00 1.80 -21.50
CA ALA A 286 -32.42 0.46 -21.67
C ALA A 286 -32.43 0.07 -23.16
N THR A 287 -31.55 -0.79 -23.66
CA THR A 287 -31.71 -2.27 -23.86
C THR A 287 -30.66 -2.68 -24.95
N PRO A 288 -30.32 -3.96 -25.25
CA PRO A 288 -30.28 -5.24 -24.53
C PRO A 288 -28.86 -5.86 -24.43
N ALA A 289 -28.77 -6.97 -23.69
CA ALA A 289 -27.62 -7.85 -23.56
C ALA A 289 -27.38 -8.75 -24.79
N LEU A 290 -26.10 -9.00 -25.11
CA LEU A 290 -25.64 -10.06 -26.03
C LEU A 290 -24.70 -11.03 -25.28
N GLN A 291 -24.94 -12.32 -25.47
CA GLN A 291 -24.25 -13.46 -24.86
C GLN A 291 -22.83 -13.69 -25.45
N PRO A 292 -21.96 -14.48 -24.79
CA PRO A 292 -20.51 -14.43 -24.99
C PRO A 292 -20.00 -15.45 -26.04
N PRO A 293 -18.95 -15.12 -26.84
CA PRO A 293 -18.17 -16.15 -27.51
C PRO A 293 -16.86 -16.44 -26.76
N VAL A 294 -16.79 -17.68 -26.28
CA VAL A 294 -15.68 -18.65 -26.26
C VAL A 294 -14.23 -18.12 -26.36
N LYS A 295 -13.42 -18.53 -25.36
CA LYS A 295 -11.96 -18.34 -25.24
C LYS A 295 -11.18 -18.98 -26.41
N PRO A 296 -10.10 -18.32 -26.89
CA PRO A 296 -8.89 -19.00 -27.31
C PRO A 296 -7.74 -18.77 -26.33
N ALA A 297 -6.85 -19.75 -26.31
CA ALA A 297 -5.83 -19.98 -25.31
C ALA A 297 -4.73 -18.91 -25.23
N ARG A 298 -4.29 -18.69 -23.98
CA ARG A 298 -3.09 -17.95 -23.58
C ARG A 298 -1.85 -18.55 -24.24
N LYS A 299 -1.00 -17.69 -24.81
CA LYS A 299 0.45 -17.94 -24.85
C LYS A 299 1.11 -17.19 -23.70
N THR A 300 1.73 -17.96 -22.82
CA THR A 300 2.52 -17.58 -21.65
C THR A 300 3.98 -17.31 -22.03
N ARG A 301 4.62 -16.39 -21.31
CA ARG A 301 6.05 -16.43 -20.98
C ARG A 301 6.26 -15.90 -19.56
N ASP A 302 7.19 -16.54 -18.87
CA ASP A 302 7.30 -16.77 -17.42
C ASP A 302 8.01 -15.70 -16.59
N VAL A 303 7.79 -15.75 -15.27
CA VAL A 303 8.53 -15.05 -14.19
C VAL A 303 8.71 -16.07 -13.06
N PRO A 304 9.90 -16.21 -12.45
CA PRO A 304 10.30 -17.40 -11.68
C PRO A 304 9.56 -17.54 -10.35
N CYS A 305 8.65 -18.51 -10.29
CA CYS A 305 8.57 -19.45 -9.15
C CYS A 305 9.53 -20.60 -9.55
N ASP A 306 9.93 -21.59 -8.76
CA ASP A 306 9.29 -22.90 -8.98
C ASP A 306 9.85 -24.01 -8.09
N GLU A 307 11.13 -24.10 -7.74
CA GLU A 307 11.65 -25.40 -7.23
C GLU A 307 11.00 -25.92 -5.93
N LEU A 308 10.81 -25.08 -4.91
CA LEU A 308 10.12 -25.48 -3.67
C LEU A 308 8.63 -25.69 -3.92
N THR A 309 7.99 -24.81 -4.67
CA THR A 309 6.54 -24.88 -4.95
C THR A 309 6.21 -26.09 -5.80
N GLU A 310 7.03 -26.42 -6.80
CA GLU A 310 6.96 -27.66 -7.58
C GLU A 310 7.15 -28.89 -6.70
N LYS A 311 8.13 -28.87 -5.78
CA LYS A 311 8.31 -29.97 -4.82
C LYS A 311 7.06 -30.19 -3.98
N VAL A 312 6.43 -29.12 -3.49
CA VAL A 312 5.17 -29.19 -2.73
C VAL A 312 4.01 -29.66 -3.62
N ILE A 313 3.88 -29.13 -4.84
CA ILE A 313 2.84 -29.55 -5.79
C ILE A 313 2.95 -31.03 -6.12
N LYS A 314 4.16 -31.52 -6.43
CA LYS A 314 4.44 -32.94 -6.67
C LYS A 314 4.09 -33.78 -5.45
N ARG A 315 4.42 -33.31 -4.25
CA ARG A 315 4.11 -34.00 -2.99
C ARG A 315 2.61 -34.12 -2.75
N ILE A 316 1.85 -33.05 -2.98
CA ILE A 316 0.37 -33.06 -2.89
C ILE A 316 -0.20 -34.04 -3.92
N ALA A 317 0.32 -34.04 -5.14
CA ALA A 317 -0.13 -34.95 -6.19
C ALA A 317 0.14 -36.42 -5.87
N GLN A 318 1.28 -36.73 -5.25
CA GLN A 318 1.62 -38.09 -4.77
C GLN A 318 0.67 -38.60 -3.68
N SER A 319 0.00 -37.70 -2.95
CA SER A 319 -1.02 -38.04 -1.95
C SER A 319 -2.41 -38.29 -2.55
N GLY A 320 -2.51 -38.49 -3.88
CA GLY A 320 -3.76 -38.81 -4.55
C GLY A 320 -4.60 -37.60 -5.00
N TYR A 321 -4.09 -36.38 -4.80
CA TYR A 321 -4.76 -35.15 -5.24
C TYR A 321 -4.44 -34.79 -6.69
N VAL A 322 -5.45 -34.53 -7.49
CA VAL A 322 -5.27 -34.08 -8.88
C VAL A 322 -5.14 -32.57 -8.92
N LEU A 323 -4.07 -32.05 -9.53
CA LEU A 323 -3.92 -30.62 -9.82
C LEU A 323 -4.95 -30.21 -10.89
N VAL A 324 -5.95 -29.43 -10.49
CA VAL A 324 -7.04 -28.99 -11.38
C VAL A 324 -6.71 -27.67 -12.06
N ARG A 325 -6.08 -26.75 -11.33
CA ARG A 325 -5.77 -25.41 -11.84
C ARG A 325 -4.56 -24.83 -11.15
N GLU A 326 -3.60 -24.42 -11.95
CA GLU A 326 -2.43 -23.70 -11.47
C GLU A 326 -2.42 -22.26 -11.98
N SER A 327 -2.01 -21.35 -11.12
CA SER A 327 -1.79 -19.95 -11.45
C SER A 327 -0.52 -19.47 -10.76
N LYS A 328 -0.13 -18.22 -11.05
CA LYS A 328 0.99 -17.58 -10.35
C LYS A 328 0.76 -17.34 -8.86
N TYR A 329 -0.48 -17.44 -8.37
CA TYR A 329 -0.83 -17.15 -6.96
C TYR A 329 -1.22 -18.39 -6.16
N LEU A 330 -1.82 -19.38 -6.81
CA LEU A 330 -2.28 -20.60 -6.17
C LEU A 330 -2.21 -21.81 -7.09
N ALA A 331 -2.21 -23.00 -6.49
CA ALA A 331 -2.48 -24.27 -7.14
C ALA A 331 -3.71 -24.91 -6.47
N GLU A 332 -4.72 -25.26 -7.27
CA GLU A 332 -5.97 -25.91 -6.87
C GLU A 332 -5.87 -27.41 -7.09
N PHE A 333 -6.20 -28.18 -6.06
CA PHE A 333 -6.15 -29.62 -6.04
C PHE A 333 -7.50 -30.20 -5.64
N CYS A 334 -7.86 -31.36 -6.21
CA CYS A 334 -9.06 -32.09 -5.83
C CYS A 334 -8.81 -33.60 -5.68
N ALA A 335 -9.42 -34.21 -4.68
CA ALA A 335 -9.51 -35.66 -4.51
C ALA A 335 -10.71 -36.02 -3.61
N ALA A 336 -11.39 -37.13 -3.89
CA ALA A 336 -12.50 -37.66 -3.09
C ALA A 336 -13.49 -36.58 -2.57
N CYS A 337 -13.98 -35.73 -3.48
CA CYS A 337 -14.89 -34.60 -3.19
C CYS A 337 -14.31 -33.45 -2.34
N GLN A 338 -13.05 -33.51 -1.93
CA GLN A 338 -12.36 -32.41 -1.27
C GLN A 338 -11.62 -31.52 -2.27
N THR A 339 -11.54 -30.23 -1.94
CA THR A 339 -10.71 -29.26 -2.66
C THR A 339 -9.73 -28.60 -1.72
N VAL A 340 -8.47 -28.52 -2.14
CA VAL A 340 -7.39 -27.88 -1.40
C VAL A 340 -6.69 -26.86 -2.29
N TYR A 341 -6.36 -25.70 -1.74
CA TYR A 341 -5.60 -24.67 -2.46
C TYR A 341 -4.24 -24.44 -1.80
N LEU A 342 -3.15 -24.61 -2.55
CA LEU A 342 -1.82 -24.15 -2.15
C LEU A 342 -1.68 -22.67 -2.47
N LEU A 343 -1.40 -21.83 -1.47
CA LEU A 343 -1.16 -20.39 -1.63
C LEU A 343 0.34 -20.14 -1.89
N LYS A 344 0.73 -20.04 -3.16
CA LYS A 344 2.14 -19.93 -3.58
C LYS A 344 2.85 -18.73 -2.96
N ALA A 345 2.20 -17.56 -2.94
CA ALA A 345 2.79 -16.33 -2.40
C ALA A 345 2.94 -16.30 -0.87
N LYS A 346 2.31 -17.25 -0.15
CA LYS A 346 2.42 -17.40 1.30
C LYS A 346 3.22 -18.65 1.72
N THR A 347 3.72 -19.38 0.74
CA THR A 347 4.50 -20.59 0.95
C THR A 347 5.99 -20.26 0.99
N SER A 348 6.68 -20.77 2.01
CA SER A 348 8.14 -20.66 2.19
C SER A 348 8.69 -21.99 2.71
N LYS A 349 10.01 -22.15 2.79
CA LYS A 349 10.66 -23.40 3.19
C LYS A 349 10.14 -23.96 4.52
N ASN A 350 9.79 -23.07 5.45
CA ASN A 350 9.38 -23.41 6.82
C ASN A 350 7.88 -23.16 7.08
N ASN A 351 7.10 -22.86 6.03
CA ASN A 351 5.67 -22.59 6.17
C ASN A 351 4.96 -22.81 4.84
N ILE A 352 4.30 -23.94 4.67
CA ILE A 352 3.46 -24.27 3.51
C ILE A 352 2.02 -23.88 3.84
N SER A 353 1.47 -22.96 3.05
CA SER A 353 0.12 -22.42 3.27
C SER A 353 -0.91 -23.13 2.39
N LEU A 354 -1.76 -23.96 3.01
CA LEU A 354 -2.88 -24.65 2.35
C LEU A 354 -4.22 -24.09 2.82
N MET A 355 -5.17 -23.93 1.90
CA MET A 355 -6.56 -23.64 2.24
C MET A 355 -7.41 -24.89 2.03
N VAL A 356 -8.16 -25.26 3.06
CA VAL A 356 -9.13 -26.36 3.02
C VAL A 356 -10.55 -25.86 3.21
N HIS A 357 -11.50 -26.67 2.77
CA HIS A 357 -12.91 -26.28 2.70
C HIS A 357 -13.47 -25.96 4.09
N PRO A 358 -14.30 -24.91 4.24
CA PRO A 358 -14.85 -24.51 5.54
C PRO A 358 -15.86 -25.49 6.16
N LYS A 359 -16.37 -26.45 5.38
CA LYS A 359 -17.24 -27.54 5.89
C LYS A 359 -16.49 -28.58 6.75
N LEU A 360 -15.17 -28.61 6.69
CA LEU A 360 -14.39 -29.45 7.60
C LEU A 360 -14.44 -28.82 8.99
N LEU A 361 -14.79 -29.63 10.00
CA LEU A 361 -14.83 -29.17 11.39
C LEU A 361 -13.43 -28.76 11.82
N ARG A 362 -13.33 -27.59 12.46
CA ARG A 362 -12.05 -27.05 12.88
C ARG A 362 -11.35 -27.96 13.88
N ASP A 363 -12.11 -28.57 14.78
CA ASP A 363 -11.55 -29.44 15.83
C ASP A 363 -10.95 -30.70 15.23
N ASP A 364 -11.59 -31.29 14.22
CA ASP A 364 -11.02 -32.41 13.46
C ASP A 364 -9.72 -32.01 12.78
N LEU A 365 -9.69 -30.84 12.13
CA LEU A 365 -8.48 -30.29 11.51
C LEU A 365 -7.37 -30.04 12.54
N VAL A 366 -7.69 -29.56 13.73
CA VAL A 366 -6.70 -29.35 14.82
C VAL A 366 -6.19 -30.69 15.35
N ASN A 367 -7.06 -31.67 15.55
CA ASN A 367 -6.71 -33.01 16.04
C ASN A 367 -5.86 -33.81 15.04
N LEU A 368 -6.04 -33.55 13.74
CA LEU A 368 -5.25 -34.13 12.66
C LEU A 368 -3.81 -33.59 12.57
N LEU A 369 -3.59 -32.40 13.13
CA LEU A 369 -2.40 -31.59 12.92
C LEU A 369 -1.58 -31.48 14.21
N ALA A 370 -0.62 -32.39 14.36
CA ALA A 370 0.31 -32.37 15.49
C ALA A 370 1.19 -31.09 15.49
N ASP A 371 1.93 -30.86 14.40
CA ASP A 371 2.90 -29.75 14.30
C ASP A 371 2.44 -28.59 13.39
N SER A 372 1.24 -28.67 12.82
CA SER A 372 0.72 -27.63 11.91
C SER A 372 -0.38 -26.82 12.58
N THR A 373 -0.54 -25.56 12.18
CA THR A 373 -1.55 -24.69 12.79
C THR A 373 -2.74 -24.47 11.86
N VAL A 374 -3.96 -24.60 12.41
CA VAL A 374 -5.21 -24.18 11.76
C VAL A 374 -5.55 -22.75 12.18
N SER A 375 -5.92 -21.88 11.24
CA SER A 375 -6.38 -20.54 11.57
C SER A 375 -7.57 -20.54 12.54
N THR A 376 -7.59 -19.57 13.46
CA THR A 376 -8.70 -19.38 14.41
C THR A 376 -10.01 -19.06 13.71
N ASP A 377 -9.93 -18.28 12.64
CA ASP A 377 -11.05 -17.88 11.79
C ASP A 377 -10.84 -18.30 10.34
N HIS A 378 -11.94 -18.34 9.59
CA HIS A 378 -11.91 -18.49 8.15
C HIS A 378 -11.07 -17.37 7.48
N ARG A 379 -10.15 -17.76 6.60
CA ARG A 379 -9.38 -16.82 5.76
C ARG A 379 -10.07 -16.65 4.42
N HIS A 380 -9.97 -15.44 3.86
CA HIS A 380 -10.63 -15.07 2.61
C HIS A 380 -9.59 -14.94 1.48
N HIS A 381 -9.91 -15.48 0.30
CA HIS A 381 -9.07 -15.36 -0.89
C HIS A 381 -9.93 -15.47 -2.14
N SER A 382 -9.94 -14.45 -2.99
CA SER A 382 -10.92 -14.28 -4.10
C SER A 382 -10.81 -15.26 -5.27
N SER A 383 -9.80 -16.14 -5.26
CA SER A 383 -9.55 -17.11 -6.34
C SER A 383 -9.82 -18.57 -5.96
N MET A 384 -10.46 -18.82 -4.82
CA MET A 384 -10.84 -20.17 -4.36
C MET A 384 -12.25 -20.53 -4.84
N SER A 385 -12.40 -20.69 -6.15
CA SER A 385 -13.72 -20.77 -6.82
C SER A 385 -14.61 -21.93 -6.38
N LYS A 386 -14.06 -22.98 -5.74
CA LYS A 386 -14.82 -24.12 -5.22
C LYS A 386 -15.17 -24.01 -3.73
N PHE A 387 -14.79 -22.91 -3.07
CA PHE A 387 -15.16 -22.65 -1.68
C PHE A 387 -16.38 -21.72 -1.62
N PRO A 388 -17.20 -21.79 -0.56
CA PRO A 388 -18.31 -20.86 -0.40
C PRO A 388 -17.78 -19.43 -0.20
N SER A 389 -18.59 -18.47 -0.63
CA SER A 389 -18.31 -17.04 -0.48
C SER A 389 -19.33 -16.41 0.45
N LYS A 390 -18.87 -15.49 1.32
CA LYS A 390 -19.74 -14.66 2.16
C LYS A 390 -19.36 -13.21 2.06
N LEU A 391 -20.29 -12.32 2.40
CA LEU A 391 -19.99 -10.89 2.53
C LEU A 391 -18.97 -10.69 3.65
N HIS A 392 -17.83 -10.11 3.30
CA HIS A 392 -16.75 -9.82 4.25
C HIS A 392 -16.27 -8.39 4.02
N THR A 393 -16.63 -7.49 4.95
CA THR A 393 -16.22 -6.07 5.00
C THR A 393 -16.50 -5.23 3.73
N GLY A 394 -17.22 -5.77 2.74
CA GLY A 394 -17.47 -5.14 1.44
C GLY A 394 -18.77 -5.63 0.79
N LYS A 395 -19.15 -5.01 -0.33
CA LYS A 395 -20.44 -5.27 -1.03
C LYS A 395 -20.49 -6.57 -1.84
N GLN A 396 -19.36 -7.27 -2.00
CA GLN A 396 -19.27 -8.47 -2.84
C GLN A 396 -18.82 -9.67 -2.00
N PRO A 397 -19.46 -10.85 -2.15
CA PRO A 397 -19.04 -12.06 -1.46
C PRO A 397 -17.61 -12.45 -1.83
N ILE A 398 -16.80 -12.85 -0.85
CA ILE A 398 -15.45 -13.37 -1.05
C ILE A 398 -15.35 -14.78 -0.49
N THR A 399 -14.70 -15.66 -1.25
CA THR A 399 -14.51 -17.07 -0.91
C THR A 399 -13.62 -17.23 0.32
N TYR A 400 -13.97 -18.18 1.18
CA TYR A 400 -13.29 -18.38 2.47
C TYR A 400 -13.07 -19.86 2.80
N GLY A 401 -12.06 -20.14 3.63
CA GLY A 401 -11.73 -21.49 4.09
C GLY A 401 -10.77 -21.49 5.27
N TRP A 402 -10.39 -22.66 5.76
CA TRP A 402 -9.44 -22.83 6.87
C TRP A 402 -8.01 -22.82 6.39
N LEU A 403 -7.16 -21.96 6.98
CA LEU A 403 -5.75 -21.88 6.62
C LEU A 403 -4.95 -22.83 7.48
N LEU A 404 -4.35 -23.82 6.82
CA LEU A 404 -3.39 -24.73 7.39
C LEU A 404 -1.99 -24.18 7.08
N SER A 405 -1.18 -24.03 8.12
CA SER A 405 0.23 -23.66 8.00
C SER A 405 1.07 -24.87 8.41
N VAL A 406 1.72 -25.49 7.43
CA VAL A 406 2.52 -26.71 7.61
C VAL A 406 4.01 -26.32 7.73
N PRO A 407 4.76 -26.81 8.73
CA PRO A 407 6.15 -26.38 8.98
C PRO A 407 7.14 -26.65 7.84
N GLY A 408 6.83 -27.58 6.93
CA GLY A 408 7.73 -27.95 5.86
C GLY A 408 7.05 -28.76 4.77
N HIS A 409 7.76 -28.98 3.67
CA HIS A 409 7.25 -29.74 2.53
C HIS A 409 7.20 -31.25 2.77
N ALA A 410 7.98 -31.79 3.72
CA ALA A 410 8.04 -33.22 3.99
C ALA A 410 6.74 -33.73 4.64
N GLU A 411 6.17 -32.88 5.50
CA GLU A 411 4.98 -33.09 6.31
C GLU A 411 3.68 -32.94 5.50
N VAL A 412 3.72 -32.23 4.36
CA VAL A 412 2.55 -32.00 3.49
C VAL A 412 1.92 -33.32 3.06
N GLY A 413 2.71 -34.32 2.67
CA GLY A 413 2.17 -35.59 2.18
C GLY A 413 1.35 -36.34 3.24
N ALA A 414 1.84 -36.37 4.49
CA ALA A 414 1.14 -36.99 5.60
C ALA A 414 -0.16 -36.26 5.92
N LEU A 415 -0.14 -34.92 5.91
CA LEU A 415 -1.35 -34.11 6.07
C LEU A 415 -2.38 -34.39 4.97
N MET A 416 -1.97 -34.37 3.70
CA MET A 416 -2.89 -34.55 2.58
C MET A 416 -3.59 -35.92 2.64
N ASN A 417 -2.87 -36.98 3.02
CA ASN A 417 -3.46 -38.32 3.19
C ASN A 417 -4.53 -38.33 4.28
N ARG A 418 -4.23 -37.76 5.46
CA ARG A 418 -5.20 -37.73 6.56
C ARG A 418 -6.39 -36.82 6.27
N LEU A 419 -6.23 -35.77 5.46
CA LEU A 419 -7.36 -34.95 5.01
C LEU A 419 -8.38 -35.78 4.23
N LEU A 420 -7.94 -36.76 3.43
CA LEU A 420 -8.86 -37.63 2.67
C LEU A 420 -9.70 -38.56 3.57
N GLU A 421 -9.25 -38.81 4.79
CA GLU A 421 -9.96 -39.64 5.78
C GLU A 421 -11.08 -38.85 6.48
N LEU A 422 -11.13 -37.52 6.32
CA LEU A 422 -12.19 -36.69 6.86
C LEU A 422 -13.43 -36.70 5.97
N GLU A 423 -14.57 -37.05 6.56
CA GLU A 423 -15.86 -36.84 5.96
C GLU A 423 -16.31 -35.37 6.15
N PRO A 424 -16.79 -34.68 5.10
CA PRO A 424 -17.41 -33.36 5.26
C PRO A 424 -18.63 -33.46 6.17
N ALA A 425 -18.84 -32.46 7.04
CA ALA A 425 -20.06 -32.41 7.86
C ALA A 425 -21.32 -32.46 6.96
N ALA A 426 -22.27 -33.33 7.30
CA ALA A 426 -23.58 -33.41 6.64
C ALA A 426 -24.35 -32.09 6.87
N ASP A 427 -25.01 -31.61 5.81
CA ASP A 427 -25.68 -30.29 5.77
C ASP A 427 -26.86 -30.15 6.74
#